data_AF-A0A7Y5GZA8-F1
#
_entry.id   AF-A0A7Y5GZA8-F1
#
_cell.length_a   1.000
_cell.length_b   1.000
_cell.length_c   1.000
_cell.angle_alpha   90.00
_cell.angle_beta   90.00
_cell.angle_gamma   90.00
#
_symmetry.space_group_name_H-M   'P 1'
#
loop_
_entity.id
_entity.type
_entity.pdbx_description
1 polymer ?
#
loop_
_entity_poly.entity_id
_entity_poly.type
_entity_poly.pdbx_seq_one_letter_code
_entity_poly.pdbx_strand_id
1 'polypeptide(L)'
;MRPCLWIGCFVVGTVLTPTLAKSGCPSPTLDVNASASITVADVQCVILTVLAVAAKKLPVACLKSTADFDCSGETTVTDTIHIIRAALGEPLNIEVDEDGDGCLDSCQHGCCTARPDPGCADADCEDCVCAKDPYCCLVGWDDVCAWERSRTCMPQCGCLPMDIADDCVPHGTTNYTNLSCGICVTLVKAPFCKEYYWDEICVLYAATCPDCGCTPPKGDCCEPHFGLGCNNTACESCICGLDNFCCTVIWDEHCAVLTRTKCPDSCTCPPLPPKGDCCSLSGVPGCDEPSCEACVCQKDPLCCESRWDGPCLHHLYTACDEACSCYSAEGTGDCCTPHDDSGGCGEKECSQCVCQQDPFCCTIGWFESCAIRAKLTCAAECPCQGTP
;
A
#
# COMPACT_ATOMS: atom_id res chain seq x y z
N MET A 1 -7.23 -62.65 50.34
CA MET A 1 -8.02 -61.41 50.24
C MET A 1 -7.22 -60.28 50.85
N ARG A 2 -6.57 -59.48 50.01
CA ARG A 2 -5.93 -58.21 50.37
C ARG A 2 -6.49 -57.16 49.40
N PRO A 3 -6.76 -55.93 49.85
CA PRO A 3 -7.67 -55.01 49.18
C PRO A 3 -7.00 -54.41 47.93
N CYS A 4 -7.77 -54.24 46.86
CA CYS A 4 -7.37 -53.46 45.70
C CYS A 4 -7.20 -52.00 46.14
N LEU A 5 -5.99 -51.46 46.03
CA LEU A 5 -5.78 -50.02 46.21
C LEU A 5 -6.33 -49.33 44.96
N TRP A 6 -7.36 -48.51 45.17
CA TRP A 6 -8.06 -47.77 44.13
C TRP A 6 -7.13 -46.79 43.41
N ILE A 7 -7.06 -46.89 42.08
CA ILE A 7 -6.61 -45.79 41.23
C ILE A 7 -7.89 -45.12 40.74
N GLY A 8 -8.38 -44.16 41.51
CA GLY A 8 -9.36 -43.21 41.01
C GLY A 8 -8.64 -42.14 40.20
N CYS A 9 -9.10 -41.86 38.98
CA CYS A 9 -8.83 -40.58 38.34
C CYS A 9 -9.51 -39.49 39.18
N PHE A 10 -8.80 -38.94 40.16
CA PHE A 10 -9.22 -37.73 40.86
C PHE A 10 -8.53 -36.53 40.24
N VAL A 11 -9.30 -35.63 39.64
CA VAL A 11 -8.84 -34.28 39.34
C VAL A 11 -8.72 -33.54 40.68
N VAL A 12 -7.49 -33.35 41.15
CA VAL A 12 -7.18 -32.37 42.19
C VAL A 12 -6.00 -31.54 41.69
N GLY A 13 -6.28 -30.29 41.30
CA GLY A 13 -5.33 -29.19 41.09
C GLY A 13 -4.03 -29.49 40.32
N THR A 14 -3.99 -29.05 39.05
CA THR A 14 -2.82 -28.64 38.20
C THR A 14 -1.45 -29.34 38.29
N VAL A 15 -1.25 -30.48 38.97
CA VAL A 15 0.03 -31.19 38.98
C VAL A 15 -0.17 -32.70 38.85
N LEU A 16 0.33 -33.29 37.75
CA LEU A 16 0.40 -34.73 37.53
C LEU A 16 1.82 -35.23 37.79
N THR A 17 2.03 -36.05 38.83
CA THR A 17 3.26 -36.83 39.01
C THR A 17 3.04 -38.28 38.59
N PRO A 18 3.88 -38.88 37.73
CA PRO A 18 3.73 -40.27 37.32
C PRO A 18 4.44 -41.20 38.31
N THR A 19 3.75 -42.22 38.83
CA THR A 19 4.40 -43.36 39.48
C THR A 19 4.08 -44.66 38.74
N LEU A 20 5.14 -45.20 38.11
CA LEU A 20 5.43 -46.57 37.68
C LEU A 20 4.31 -47.63 37.62
N ALA A 21 4.19 -48.19 36.42
CA ALA A 21 3.41 -49.37 36.08
C ALA A 21 3.80 -50.65 36.85
N LYS A 22 2.80 -51.50 37.19
CA LYS A 22 2.99 -52.95 37.23
C LYS A 22 1.69 -53.76 37.03
N SER A 23 1.79 -54.66 36.05
CA SER A 23 0.96 -55.78 35.61
C SER A 23 -0.11 -56.39 36.54
N GLY A 24 -1.33 -56.54 36.01
CA GLY A 24 -2.23 -57.66 36.36
C GLY A 24 -3.73 -57.33 36.36
N CYS A 25 -4.39 -57.28 35.20
CA CYS A 25 -5.86 -57.40 35.10
C CYS A 25 -6.25 -58.41 33.99
N PRO A 26 -7.23 -59.31 34.23
CA PRO A 26 -7.78 -60.20 33.21
C PRO A 26 -8.89 -59.50 32.39
N SER A 27 -9.03 -59.92 31.14
CA SER A 27 -9.95 -59.45 30.08
C SER A 27 -11.38 -59.04 30.49
N PRO A 28 -12.07 -58.18 29.70
CA PRO A 28 -11.76 -57.81 28.32
C PRO A 28 -10.58 -56.83 28.22
N THR A 29 -9.71 -57.06 27.24
CA THR A 29 -8.42 -56.38 27.02
C THR A 29 -8.51 -54.87 26.73
N LEU A 30 -9.67 -54.24 26.93
CA LEU A 30 -9.95 -52.82 26.72
C LEU A 30 -10.83 -52.18 27.82
N ASP A 31 -11.17 -52.89 28.89
CA ASP A 31 -11.91 -52.34 30.03
C ASP A 31 -10.93 -51.75 31.04
N VAL A 32 -10.45 -50.55 30.72
CA VAL A 32 -9.33 -49.91 31.43
C VAL A 32 -9.77 -49.34 32.77
N ASN A 33 -11.06 -49.06 32.96
CA ASN A 33 -11.62 -48.64 34.25
C ASN A 33 -12.22 -49.81 35.06
N ALA A 34 -12.16 -51.05 34.51
CA ALA A 34 -12.64 -52.28 35.13
C ALA A 34 -14.14 -52.27 35.48
N SER A 35 -14.97 -51.61 34.67
CA SER A 35 -16.43 -51.55 34.84
C SER A 35 -17.16 -52.82 34.40
N ALA A 36 -16.44 -53.83 33.91
CA ALA A 36 -16.93 -55.08 33.32
C ALA A 36 -17.73 -54.89 32.00
N SER A 37 -17.68 -53.70 31.42
CA SER A 37 -18.29 -53.37 30.13
C SER A 37 -17.42 -52.34 29.40
N ILE A 38 -17.29 -52.45 28.08
CA ILE A 38 -16.56 -51.43 27.32
C ILE A 38 -17.49 -50.23 27.15
N THR A 39 -17.19 -49.13 27.84
CA THR A 39 -17.98 -47.90 27.85
C THR A 39 -17.22 -46.72 27.25
N VAL A 40 -17.92 -45.60 27.02
CA VAL A 40 -17.30 -44.34 26.58
C VAL A 40 -16.19 -43.88 27.54
N ALA A 41 -16.33 -44.19 28.84
CA ALA A 41 -15.32 -43.87 29.85
C ALA A 41 -14.03 -44.70 29.68
N ASP A 42 -14.12 -45.92 29.14
CA ASP A 42 -12.94 -46.75 28.82
C ASP A 42 -12.20 -46.20 27.61
N VAL A 43 -12.94 -45.82 26.57
CA VAL A 43 -12.39 -45.15 25.38
C VAL A 43 -11.71 -43.83 25.77
N GLN A 44 -12.35 -43.04 26.64
CA GLN A 44 -11.78 -41.78 27.12
C GLN A 44 -10.54 -41.98 28.00
N CYS A 45 -10.48 -43.04 28.81
CA CYS A 45 -9.26 -43.39 29.56
C CYS A 45 -8.11 -43.77 28.63
N VAL A 46 -8.38 -44.60 27.60
CA VAL A 46 -7.37 -44.98 26.59
C VAL A 46 -6.87 -43.73 25.86
N ILE A 47 -7.78 -42.88 25.39
CA ILE A 47 -7.45 -41.63 24.72
C ILE A 47 -6.61 -40.72 25.62
N LEU A 48 -6.95 -40.56 26.91
CA LEU A 48 -6.18 -39.75 27.84
C LEU A 48 -4.78 -40.33 28.14
N THR A 49 -4.65 -41.65 28.24
CA THR A 49 -3.32 -42.30 28.37
C THR A 49 -2.49 -42.19 27.09
N VAL A 50 -3.13 -42.27 25.92
CA VAL A 50 -2.48 -42.08 24.62
C VAL A 50 -2.05 -40.63 24.46
N LEU A 51 -2.90 -39.66 24.79
CA LEU A 51 -2.59 -38.23 24.82
C LEU A 51 -1.43 -37.91 25.78
N ALA A 52 -1.39 -38.50 26.97
CA ALA A 52 -0.30 -38.30 27.92
C ALA A 52 1.06 -38.85 27.44
N VAL A 53 1.04 -39.89 26.59
CA VAL A 53 2.24 -40.47 25.96
C VAL A 53 2.61 -39.72 24.67
N ALA A 54 1.62 -39.28 23.91
CA ALA A 54 1.75 -38.56 22.65
C ALA A 54 2.20 -37.10 22.84
N ALA A 55 1.81 -36.44 23.94
CA ALA A 55 2.26 -35.09 24.32
C ALA A 55 3.78 -34.94 24.50
N LYS A 56 4.55 -36.04 24.52
CA LYS A 56 6.02 -36.03 24.51
C LYS A 56 6.65 -36.15 23.12
N LYS A 57 5.86 -36.39 22.08
CA LYS A 57 6.32 -36.65 20.71
C LYS A 57 5.64 -35.82 19.63
N LEU A 58 4.52 -35.17 19.92
CA LEU A 58 3.91 -34.25 18.97
C LEU A 58 4.55 -32.86 19.06
N PRO A 59 4.84 -32.21 17.92
CA PRO A 59 5.14 -30.78 17.91
C PRO A 59 3.97 -30.01 18.54
N VAL A 60 4.30 -29.06 19.42
CA VAL A 60 3.30 -28.26 20.17
C VAL A 60 2.47 -27.37 19.23
N ALA A 61 2.96 -27.16 18.00
CA ALA A 61 2.38 -26.29 16.97
C ALA A 61 1.01 -26.73 16.41
N CYS A 62 0.61 -28.01 16.49
CA CYS A 62 -0.70 -28.44 15.95
C CYS A 62 -1.88 -28.35 16.95
N LEU A 63 -1.72 -27.76 18.14
CA LEU A 63 -2.74 -27.82 19.20
C LEU A 63 -3.62 -26.56 19.26
N LYS A 64 -4.72 -26.52 18.49
CA LYS A 64 -5.89 -25.73 18.90
C LYS A 64 -6.65 -26.48 19.98
N SER A 65 -6.80 -25.83 21.15
CA SER A 65 -7.61 -26.26 22.30
C SER A 65 -7.74 -27.78 22.47
N THR A 66 -6.78 -28.41 23.15
CA THR A 66 -6.86 -29.79 23.67
C THR A 66 -7.82 -30.74 22.92
N ALA A 67 -7.49 -31.12 21.66
CA ALA A 67 -8.02 -32.25 20.87
C ALA A 67 -8.73 -31.98 19.52
N ASP A 68 -8.65 -30.78 18.93
CA ASP A 68 -9.03 -30.55 17.52
C ASP A 68 -7.76 -30.59 16.63
N PHE A 69 -7.51 -31.73 15.99
CA PHE A 69 -6.31 -32.05 15.22
C PHE A 69 -6.50 -31.88 13.71
N ASP A 70 -7.74 -31.88 13.23
CA ASP A 70 -8.07 -31.59 11.83
C ASP A 70 -8.49 -30.13 11.59
N CYS A 71 -8.51 -29.31 12.65
CA CYS A 71 -8.85 -27.89 12.65
C CYS A 71 -10.23 -27.59 12.05
N SER A 72 -11.16 -28.56 12.18
CA SER A 72 -12.55 -28.38 11.77
C SER A 72 -13.32 -27.43 12.68
N GLY A 73 -12.77 -27.07 13.85
CA GLY A 73 -13.43 -26.24 14.85
C GLY A 73 -14.32 -27.03 15.82
N GLU A 74 -14.35 -28.37 15.70
CA GLU A 74 -15.06 -29.28 16.59
C GLU A 74 -14.17 -30.47 16.96
N THR A 75 -14.27 -31.00 18.18
CA THR A 75 -13.58 -32.25 18.53
C THR A 75 -14.42 -33.45 18.07
N THR A 76 -13.99 -34.08 16.99
CA THR A 76 -14.70 -35.18 16.32
C THR A 76 -13.98 -36.53 16.46
N VAL A 77 -14.62 -37.57 15.93
CA VAL A 77 -14.00 -38.91 15.85
C VAL A 77 -12.80 -38.92 14.91
N THR A 78 -12.78 -38.03 13.91
CA THR A 78 -11.66 -37.86 12.98
C THR A 78 -10.41 -37.44 13.74
N ASP A 79 -10.52 -36.47 14.66
CA ASP A 79 -9.42 -36.03 15.52
C ASP A 79 -8.86 -37.16 16.38
N THR A 80 -9.76 -37.99 16.93
CA THR A 80 -9.38 -39.15 17.73
C THR A 80 -8.58 -40.18 16.89
N ILE A 81 -8.98 -40.37 15.63
CA ILE A 81 -8.28 -41.27 14.70
C ILE A 81 -6.89 -40.70 14.35
N HIS A 82 -6.76 -39.39 14.17
CA HIS A 82 -5.47 -38.73 13.95
C HIS A 82 -4.53 -38.87 15.15
N ILE A 83 -5.03 -38.67 16.38
CA ILE A 83 -4.26 -38.89 17.61
C ILE A 83 -3.73 -40.33 17.71
N ILE A 84 -4.57 -41.31 17.40
CA ILE A 84 -4.20 -42.73 17.48
C ILE A 84 -3.11 -43.06 16.45
N ARG A 85 -3.25 -42.59 15.20
CA ARG A 85 -2.25 -42.81 14.14
C ARG A 85 -0.91 -42.16 14.49
N ALA A 86 -0.93 -40.91 14.95
CA ALA A 86 0.27 -40.20 15.39
C ALA A 86 0.98 -40.93 16.54
N ALA A 87 0.23 -41.44 17.53
CA ALA A 87 0.79 -42.20 18.64
C ALA A 87 1.39 -43.56 18.22
N LEU A 88 0.87 -44.15 17.14
CA LEU A 88 1.39 -45.39 16.55
C LEU A 88 2.56 -45.15 15.59
N GLY A 89 2.93 -43.90 15.31
CA GLY A 89 3.96 -43.54 14.34
C GLY A 89 3.57 -43.86 12.90
N GLU A 90 2.27 -43.96 12.63
CA GLU A 90 1.75 -44.10 11.27
C GLU A 90 1.68 -42.72 10.60
N PRO A 91 2.00 -42.62 9.30
CA PRO A 91 1.88 -41.36 8.57
C PRO A 91 0.42 -40.91 8.58
N LEU A 92 0.20 -39.67 9.02
CA LEU A 92 -1.11 -39.03 9.01
C LEU A 92 -1.47 -38.77 7.55
N ASN A 93 -2.30 -39.62 6.96
CA ASN A 93 -2.81 -39.43 5.61
C ASN A 93 -3.94 -38.40 5.63
N ILE A 94 -3.60 -37.17 6.00
CA ILE A 94 -4.38 -35.97 5.73
C ILE A 94 -3.80 -35.36 4.46
N GLU A 95 -4.62 -34.74 3.62
CA GLU A 95 -4.22 -34.24 2.30
C GLU A 95 -2.91 -33.43 2.40
N VAL A 96 -1.88 -33.99 1.76
CA VAL A 96 -0.52 -33.48 1.49
C VAL A 96 -0.09 -32.27 2.34
N ASP A 97 0.48 -32.56 3.51
CA ASP A 97 1.48 -31.71 4.17
C ASP A 97 2.77 -31.78 3.32
N GLU A 98 3.04 -30.76 2.50
CA GLU A 98 4.24 -30.70 1.64
C GLU A 98 5.54 -30.56 2.46
N ASP A 99 5.44 -30.12 3.72
CA ASP A 99 6.58 -29.76 4.56
C ASP A 99 6.95 -30.86 5.58
N GLY A 100 6.06 -31.82 5.81
CA GLY A 100 6.32 -33.07 6.54
C GLY A 100 6.46 -32.91 8.06
N ASP A 101 5.88 -31.85 8.62
CA ASP A 101 5.91 -31.52 10.04
C ASP A 101 4.76 -32.15 10.84
N GLY A 102 3.78 -32.72 10.15
CA GLY A 102 2.65 -33.46 10.74
C GLY A 102 1.45 -32.59 11.13
N CYS A 103 1.37 -31.32 10.69
CA CYS A 103 0.15 -30.51 10.79
C CYS A 103 -0.51 -30.31 9.40
N LEU A 104 -1.77 -29.87 9.40
CA LEU A 104 -2.46 -29.41 8.18
C LEU A 104 -2.13 -27.95 7.88
N ASP A 105 -1.92 -27.59 6.61
CA ASP A 105 -1.78 -26.19 6.14
C ASP A 105 -2.92 -25.27 6.60
N SER A 106 -4.13 -25.80 6.81
CA SER A 106 -5.27 -25.05 7.33
C SER A 106 -5.13 -24.64 8.80
N CYS A 107 -4.27 -25.33 9.55
CA CYS A 107 -3.90 -25.02 10.94
C CYS A 107 -2.68 -24.09 11.00
N GLN A 108 -1.79 -24.17 10.01
CA GLN A 108 -0.57 -23.39 9.92
C GLN A 108 -0.86 -22.01 9.33
N HIS A 109 -0.76 -20.98 10.18
CA HIS A 109 -0.87 -19.61 9.73
C HIS A 109 0.52 -18.98 9.72
N GLY A 110 0.82 -18.19 8.69
CA GLY A 110 2.11 -17.53 8.58
C GLY A 110 2.44 -16.75 9.86
N CYS A 111 3.70 -16.78 10.28
CA CYS A 111 4.23 -16.06 11.45
C CYS A 111 4.09 -14.54 11.37
N CYS A 112 3.48 -14.06 10.27
CA CYS A 112 3.53 -12.70 9.78
C CYS A 112 2.50 -11.77 10.44
N THR A 113 1.44 -12.34 11.02
CA THR A 113 0.24 -11.62 11.45
C THR A 113 -0.17 -12.06 12.84
N ALA A 114 -0.59 -11.10 13.68
CA ALA A 114 -1.10 -11.39 15.00
C ALA A 114 -2.43 -12.16 14.95
N ARG A 115 -2.58 -13.09 15.89
CA ARG A 115 -3.72 -13.99 16.05
C ARG A 115 -3.93 -14.37 17.52
N PRO A 116 -5.15 -14.78 17.87
CA PRO A 116 -5.44 -15.28 19.21
C PRO A 116 -4.75 -16.61 19.52
N ASP A 117 -4.36 -17.37 18.49
CA ASP A 117 -3.80 -18.70 18.61
C ASP A 117 -2.27 -18.64 18.84
N PRO A 118 -1.68 -19.48 19.70
CA PRO A 118 -0.23 -19.53 19.92
C PRO A 118 0.51 -20.22 18.76
N GLY A 119 1.79 -19.88 18.61
CA GLY A 119 2.68 -20.48 17.60
C GLY A 119 2.46 -19.96 16.18
N CYS A 120 3.26 -20.46 15.23
CA CYS A 120 3.14 -20.11 13.82
C CYS A 120 3.72 -21.19 12.88
N ALA A 121 3.48 -21.04 11.56
CA ALA A 121 3.83 -22.05 10.56
C ALA A 121 5.34 -22.34 10.38
N ASP A 122 6.22 -21.40 10.72
CA ASP A 122 7.67 -21.55 10.53
C ASP A 122 8.30 -21.95 11.87
N ALA A 123 8.74 -23.21 11.99
CA ALA A 123 9.26 -23.79 13.23
C ALA A 123 10.54 -23.12 13.72
N ASP A 124 11.45 -22.73 12.82
CA ASP A 124 12.67 -22.00 13.19
C ASP A 124 12.33 -20.60 13.70
N CYS A 125 11.32 -19.97 13.09
CA CYS A 125 10.81 -18.68 13.52
C CYS A 125 10.09 -18.75 14.86
N GLU A 126 9.18 -19.72 15.02
CA GLU A 126 8.45 -19.97 16.25
C GLU A 126 9.44 -20.22 17.39
N ASP A 127 10.40 -21.14 17.25
CA ASP A 127 11.38 -21.47 18.28
C ASP A 127 12.16 -20.25 18.76
N CYS A 128 12.55 -19.37 17.84
CA CYS A 128 13.25 -18.14 18.22
C CYS A 128 12.36 -17.18 18.99
N VAL A 129 11.13 -16.94 18.53
CA VAL A 129 10.17 -16.03 19.20
C VAL A 129 9.76 -16.61 20.56
N CYS A 130 9.48 -17.91 20.66
CA CYS A 130 9.19 -18.60 21.92
C CYS A 130 10.32 -18.46 22.94
N ALA A 131 11.58 -18.50 22.46
CA ALA A 131 12.74 -18.35 23.32
C ALA A 131 12.89 -16.92 23.87
N LYS A 132 12.27 -15.92 23.23
CA LYS A 132 12.22 -14.53 23.72
C LYS A 132 11.02 -14.28 24.59
N ASP A 133 9.85 -14.70 24.12
CA ASP A 133 8.60 -14.55 24.81
C ASP A 133 7.80 -15.86 24.80
N PRO A 134 7.82 -16.61 25.93
CA PRO A 134 7.04 -17.83 26.08
C PRO A 134 5.52 -17.62 25.92
N TYR A 135 5.03 -16.38 26.05
CA TYR A 135 3.62 -16.06 25.81
C TYR A 135 3.20 -16.42 24.38
N CYS A 136 4.07 -16.17 23.40
CA CYS A 136 3.79 -16.37 21.97
C CYS A 136 3.46 -17.82 21.60
N CYS A 137 3.89 -18.77 22.43
CA CYS A 137 3.80 -20.21 22.14
C CYS A 137 2.94 -20.95 23.17
N LEU A 138 2.54 -20.27 24.24
CA LEU A 138 1.72 -20.85 25.31
C LEU A 138 0.35 -20.20 25.43
N VAL A 139 0.20 -18.96 24.96
CA VAL A 139 -1.01 -18.16 25.19
C VAL A 139 -1.60 -17.64 23.90
N GLY A 140 -0.80 -17.01 23.03
CA GLY A 140 -1.28 -16.48 21.77
C GLY A 140 -0.20 -15.73 21.00
N TRP A 141 -0.28 -15.77 19.66
CA TRP A 141 0.64 -15.10 18.77
C TRP A 141 0.17 -13.67 18.48
N ASP A 142 0.34 -12.72 19.40
CA ASP A 142 -0.16 -11.35 19.25
C ASP A 142 0.75 -10.42 18.41
N ASP A 143 0.43 -9.13 18.36
CA ASP A 143 1.22 -8.12 17.62
C ASP A 143 2.67 -8.01 18.15
N VAL A 144 2.90 -8.30 19.43
CA VAL A 144 4.23 -8.31 20.03
C VAL A 144 5.02 -9.51 19.54
N CYS A 145 4.40 -10.68 19.45
CA CYS A 145 4.99 -11.89 18.87
C CYS A 145 5.36 -11.70 17.39
N ALA A 146 4.43 -11.14 16.61
CA ALA A 146 4.64 -10.78 15.21
C ALA A 146 5.73 -9.70 15.02
N TRP A 147 5.95 -8.83 16.01
CA TRP A 147 6.95 -7.78 15.96
C TRP A 147 8.35 -8.24 16.43
N GLU A 148 8.46 -8.99 17.52
CA GLU A 148 9.74 -9.52 18.06
C GLU A 148 10.50 -10.37 17.04
N ARG A 149 9.75 -11.14 16.24
CA ARG A 149 10.34 -11.92 15.14
C ARG A 149 11.16 -11.03 14.19
N SER A 150 10.65 -9.83 13.89
CA SER A 150 11.17 -8.92 12.85
C SER A 150 12.42 -8.16 13.32
N ARG A 151 12.67 -8.13 14.64
CA ARG A 151 13.77 -7.39 15.24
C ARG A 151 14.88 -8.30 15.77
N THR A 152 14.51 -9.44 16.34
CA THR A 152 15.41 -10.24 17.16
C THR A 152 15.71 -11.61 16.53
N CYS A 153 14.82 -12.11 15.66
CA CYS A 153 14.88 -13.45 15.09
C CYS A 153 15.18 -13.51 13.58
N MET A 154 15.57 -12.38 12.98
CA MET A 154 16.13 -12.37 11.62
C MET A 154 17.53 -13.01 11.59
N PRO A 155 17.88 -13.74 10.51
CA PRO A 155 17.15 -13.92 9.25
C PRO A 155 16.25 -15.16 9.20
N GLN A 156 16.02 -15.85 10.33
CA GLN A 156 15.41 -17.20 10.36
C GLN A 156 13.89 -17.18 10.16
N CYS A 157 13.25 -16.04 10.40
CA CYS A 157 11.84 -15.83 10.11
C CYS A 157 11.62 -15.29 8.70
N GLY A 158 11.07 -16.10 7.79
CA GLY A 158 10.75 -15.76 6.39
C GLY A 158 9.60 -14.78 6.16
N CYS A 159 9.18 -14.08 7.22
CA CYS A 159 8.15 -13.07 7.13
C CYS A 159 8.77 -11.72 6.76
N LEU A 160 8.92 -11.48 5.46
CA LEU A 160 8.89 -10.10 4.99
C LEU A 160 7.50 -9.55 5.32
N PRO A 161 7.38 -8.54 6.20
CA PRO A 161 6.10 -7.98 6.54
C PRO A 161 5.37 -7.56 5.27
N MET A 162 4.08 -7.88 5.17
CA MET A 162 3.15 -7.24 4.23
C MET A 162 2.98 -5.72 4.47
N ASP A 163 3.90 -5.07 5.19
CA ASP A 163 3.98 -3.63 5.42
C ASP A 163 5.43 -3.18 5.65
N ILE A 164 6.42 -3.75 4.93
CA ILE A 164 7.61 -2.94 4.59
C ILE A 164 7.17 -2.06 3.43
N ALA A 165 6.58 -0.94 3.79
CA ALA A 165 6.84 0.31 3.11
C ALA A 165 8.37 0.42 2.91
N ASP A 166 8.87 0.02 1.75
CA ASP A 166 10.22 0.38 1.35
C ASP A 166 10.24 1.91 1.33
N ASP A 167 11.01 2.53 2.23
CA ASP A 167 11.10 4.00 2.35
C ASP A 167 11.51 4.64 1.00
N CYS A 168 12.04 3.84 0.07
CA CYS A 168 12.44 4.21 -1.27
C CYS A 168 11.35 4.01 -2.34
N VAL A 169 10.13 3.60 -1.97
CA VAL A 169 8.99 3.39 -2.88
C VAL A 169 7.75 4.08 -2.31
N PRO A 170 6.88 4.68 -3.15
CA PRO A 170 5.63 5.27 -2.66
C PRO A 170 4.72 4.20 -2.04
N HIS A 171 4.12 4.50 -0.90
CA HIS A 171 3.14 3.66 -0.23
C HIS A 171 2.06 4.48 0.47
N GLY A 172 0.84 3.95 0.50
CA GLY A 172 -0.33 4.65 1.06
C GLY A 172 -0.36 4.77 2.60
N THR A 173 0.78 4.63 3.28
CA THR A 173 0.89 4.67 4.74
C THR A 173 1.88 5.76 5.17
N THR A 174 1.92 6.10 6.45
CA THR A 174 2.87 7.08 7.02
C THR A 174 4.03 6.41 7.77
N ASN A 175 4.12 5.08 7.68
CA ASN A 175 5.14 4.29 8.35
C ASN A 175 6.44 4.30 7.55
N TYR A 176 7.56 4.44 8.23
CA TYR A 176 8.89 4.27 7.65
C TYR A 176 9.64 3.19 8.42
N THR A 177 10.54 2.51 7.73
CA THR A 177 11.23 1.30 8.20
C THR A 177 12.64 1.62 8.65
N ASN A 178 13.28 2.61 8.04
CA ASN A 178 14.57 3.13 8.46
C ASN A 178 14.37 4.36 9.33
N LEU A 179 14.59 4.22 10.65
CA LEU A 179 14.42 5.30 11.62
C LEU A 179 15.26 6.55 11.28
N SER A 180 16.49 6.36 10.78
CA SER A 180 17.33 7.49 10.34
C SER A 180 16.74 8.17 9.11
N CYS A 181 16.17 7.39 8.19
CA CYS A 181 15.48 7.89 7.01
C CYS A 181 14.22 8.66 7.38
N GLY A 182 13.34 8.05 8.17
CA GLY A 182 12.14 8.69 8.68
C GLY A 182 12.40 9.95 9.48
N ILE A 183 13.46 10.01 10.30
CA ILE A 183 13.85 11.26 10.97
C ILE A 183 14.27 12.32 9.95
N CYS A 184 15.13 11.98 9.00
CA CYS A 184 15.58 12.95 7.98
C CYS A 184 14.41 13.47 7.13
N VAL A 185 13.54 12.58 6.66
CA VAL A 185 12.37 12.94 5.85
C VAL A 185 11.35 13.67 6.70
N THR A 186 10.82 13.05 7.76
CA THR A 186 9.64 13.57 8.48
C THR A 186 9.92 14.64 9.52
N LEU A 187 11.16 14.82 9.98
CA LEU A 187 11.49 15.87 10.97
C LEU A 187 12.33 17.01 10.40
N VAL A 188 13.05 16.78 9.31
CA VAL A 188 13.99 17.79 8.76
C VAL A 188 13.55 18.33 7.41
N LYS A 189 13.09 17.47 6.50
CA LYS A 189 12.85 17.85 5.09
C LYS A 189 11.39 18.09 4.77
N ALA A 190 10.52 17.16 5.16
CA ALA A 190 9.13 17.07 4.73
C ALA A 190 8.25 16.52 5.86
N PRO A 191 7.82 17.38 6.81
CA PRO A 191 6.98 16.97 7.93
C PRO A 191 5.63 16.35 7.51
N PHE A 192 5.11 16.76 6.35
CA PHE A 192 3.85 16.26 5.81
C PHE A 192 3.87 14.76 5.49
N CYS A 193 5.04 14.15 5.23
CA CYS A 193 5.18 12.72 4.96
C CYS A 193 4.76 11.82 6.13
N LYS A 194 4.67 12.38 7.35
CA LYS A 194 4.17 11.68 8.53
C LYS A 194 2.66 11.88 8.75
N GLU A 195 2.06 12.88 8.11
CA GLU A 195 0.70 13.34 8.40
C GLU A 195 -0.33 12.82 7.40
N TYR A 196 0.04 12.72 6.12
CA TYR A 196 -0.90 12.38 5.05
C TYR A 196 -0.66 10.95 4.52
N TYR A 197 0.45 10.73 3.82
CA TYR A 197 0.86 9.44 3.26
C TYR A 197 2.28 9.58 2.68
N TRP A 198 2.97 8.47 2.45
CA TRP A 198 4.31 8.44 1.86
C TRP A 198 4.24 8.29 0.34
N ASP A 199 4.16 9.39 -0.38
CA ASP A 199 4.06 9.41 -1.84
C ASP A 199 5.43 9.49 -2.54
N GLU A 200 5.40 9.70 -3.86
CA GLU A 200 6.60 9.93 -4.67
C GLU A 200 7.46 11.09 -4.14
N ILE A 201 6.84 12.11 -3.53
CA ILE A 201 7.57 13.27 -3.00
C ILE A 201 8.38 12.85 -1.76
N CYS A 202 7.80 12.04 -0.89
CA CYS A 202 8.48 11.51 0.30
C CYS A 202 9.68 10.65 -0.07
N VAL A 203 9.56 9.82 -1.11
CA VAL A 203 10.66 9.01 -1.65
C VAL A 203 11.81 9.87 -2.19
N LEU A 204 11.54 11.04 -2.78
CA LEU A 204 12.59 11.94 -3.24
C LEU A 204 13.35 12.57 -2.09
N TYR A 205 12.66 12.98 -1.03
CA TYR A 205 13.34 13.44 0.16
C TYR A 205 14.17 12.31 0.78
N ALA A 206 13.66 11.07 0.80
CA ALA A 206 14.42 9.91 1.25
C ALA A 206 15.70 9.70 0.42
N ALA A 207 15.66 9.88 -0.90
CA ALA A 207 16.83 9.80 -1.78
C ALA A 207 17.93 10.83 -1.47
N THR A 208 17.56 11.99 -0.91
CA THR A 208 18.53 13.04 -0.54
C THR A 208 19.13 12.85 0.86
N CYS A 209 18.64 11.88 1.62
CA CYS A 209 19.06 11.63 3.00
C CYS A 209 20.22 10.60 3.03
N PRO A 210 21.37 10.94 3.65
CA PRO A 210 22.60 10.14 3.56
C PRO A 210 22.47 8.66 3.97
N ASP A 211 21.56 8.37 4.90
CA ASP A 211 21.44 7.05 5.53
C ASP A 211 20.16 6.29 5.11
N CYS A 212 19.41 6.81 4.13
CA CYS A 212 18.23 6.11 3.61
C CYS A 212 18.61 4.96 2.67
N GLY A 213 19.74 5.06 1.97
CA GLY A 213 20.13 4.07 0.94
C GLY A 213 19.22 4.08 -0.30
N CYS A 214 18.32 5.06 -0.41
CA CYS A 214 17.37 5.16 -1.51
C CYS A 214 18.06 5.65 -2.77
N THR A 215 18.05 4.79 -3.78
CA THR A 215 18.29 5.20 -5.17
C THR A 215 16.92 5.16 -5.85
N PRO A 216 16.21 6.28 -5.98
CA PRO A 216 14.88 6.26 -6.55
C PRO A 216 14.99 5.69 -7.97
N PRO A 217 14.13 4.73 -8.35
CA PRO A 217 14.09 4.27 -9.73
C PRO A 217 13.83 5.49 -10.61
N LYS A 218 14.71 5.71 -11.59
CA LYS A 218 14.54 6.81 -12.53
C LYS A 218 13.27 6.56 -13.34
N GLY A 219 12.46 7.60 -13.54
CA GLY A 219 11.22 7.50 -14.28
C GLY A 219 11.45 7.41 -15.79
N ASP A 220 10.36 7.30 -16.54
CA ASP A 220 10.40 7.32 -18.01
C ASP A 220 10.93 8.67 -18.50
N CYS A 221 11.93 8.66 -19.38
CA CYS A 221 12.46 9.89 -19.97
C CYS A 221 11.42 10.70 -20.74
N CYS A 222 10.40 10.03 -21.30
CA CYS A 222 9.42 10.67 -22.14
C CYS A 222 8.30 11.34 -21.35
N GLU A 223 8.17 11.05 -20.05
CA GLU A 223 7.09 11.56 -19.21
C GLU A 223 7.65 12.41 -18.06
N PRO A 224 6.97 13.50 -17.69
CA PRO A 224 7.34 14.26 -16.50
C PRO A 224 7.19 13.38 -15.26
N HIS A 225 8.13 13.48 -14.33
CA HIS A 225 8.11 12.77 -13.07
C HIS A 225 8.90 13.52 -12.00
N PHE A 226 8.60 13.24 -10.73
CA PHE A 226 9.24 13.96 -9.64
C PHE A 226 10.72 13.56 -9.41
N GLY A 227 11.17 12.43 -9.99
CA GLY A 227 12.58 11.96 -9.97
C GLY A 227 13.60 12.85 -10.68
N LEU A 228 14.88 12.59 -10.40
CA LEU A 228 16.03 13.21 -11.08
C LEU A 228 16.53 12.34 -12.23
N GLY A 229 16.84 12.96 -13.37
CA GLY A 229 17.27 12.22 -14.55
C GLY A 229 16.16 11.28 -15.04
N CYS A 230 16.49 10.28 -15.86
CA CYS A 230 15.51 9.33 -16.35
C CYS A 230 16.10 7.93 -16.60
N ASN A 231 15.27 6.94 -16.88
CA ASN A 231 15.63 5.52 -16.96
C ASN A 231 16.55 5.13 -18.13
N ASN A 232 16.73 6.01 -19.12
CA ASN A 232 17.67 5.81 -20.23
C ASN A 232 18.89 6.74 -20.06
N THR A 233 20.04 6.14 -19.78
CA THR A 233 21.29 6.88 -19.50
C THR A 233 21.79 7.73 -20.67
N ALA A 234 21.57 7.31 -21.92
CA ALA A 234 21.96 8.09 -23.09
C ALA A 234 21.05 9.31 -23.26
N CYS A 235 19.74 9.10 -23.09
CA CYS A 235 18.75 10.17 -23.09
C CYS A 235 19.03 11.18 -21.97
N GLU A 236 19.15 10.68 -20.74
CA GLU A 236 19.46 11.47 -19.55
C GLU A 236 20.73 12.30 -19.79
N SER A 237 21.84 11.69 -20.21
CA SER A 237 23.09 12.40 -20.47
C SER A 237 22.94 13.54 -21.50
N CYS A 238 22.15 13.31 -22.55
CA CYS A 238 21.85 14.35 -23.54
C CYS A 238 21.06 15.51 -22.90
N ILE A 239 20.01 15.20 -22.14
CA ILE A 239 19.14 16.19 -21.52
C ILE A 239 19.83 16.94 -20.38
N CYS A 240 20.57 16.26 -19.50
CA CYS A 240 21.39 16.92 -18.47
C CYS A 240 22.42 17.88 -19.08
N GLY A 241 22.93 17.55 -20.27
CA GLY A 241 23.86 18.39 -21.01
C GLY A 241 23.23 19.64 -21.62
N LEU A 242 21.91 19.63 -21.84
CA LEU A 242 21.12 20.77 -22.30
C LEU A 242 20.61 21.60 -21.12
N ASP A 243 20.03 20.93 -20.13
CA ASP A 243 19.52 21.53 -18.91
C ASP A 243 19.85 20.66 -17.69
N ASN A 244 20.75 21.15 -16.85
CA ASN A 244 21.18 20.48 -15.63
C ASN A 244 20.06 20.43 -14.56
N PHE A 245 19.04 21.28 -14.68
CA PHE A 245 17.86 21.24 -13.80
C PHE A 245 17.18 19.87 -13.83
N CYS A 246 17.06 19.25 -15.01
CA CYS A 246 16.47 17.92 -15.21
C CYS A 246 17.12 16.81 -14.39
N CYS A 247 18.39 16.99 -14.00
CA CYS A 247 19.19 15.97 -13.33
C CYS A 247 19.58 16.35 -11.91
N THR A 248 19.25 17.57 -11.47
CA THR A 248 19.61 18.08 -10.14
C THR A 248 18.43 18.60 -9.33
N VAL A 249 17.30 18.90 -9.97
CA VAL A 249 16.11 19.41 -9.30
C VAL A 249 14.89 18.52 -9.54
N ILE A 250 14.47 18.34 -10.79
CA ILE A 250 13.29 17.52 -11.15
C ILE A 250 13.26 17.27 -12.66
N TRP A 251 12.74 16.12 -13.07
CA TRP A 251 12.40 15.82 -14.45
C TRP A 251 10.97 16.27 -14.79
N ASP A 252 10.78 17.56 -15.04
CA ASP A 252 9.45 18.09 -15.32
C ASP A 252 9.03 17.97 -16.80
N GLU A 253 7.93 18.64 -17.16
CA GLU A 253 7.40 18.66 -18.52
C GLU A 253 8.38 19.26 -19.53
N HIS A 254 9.19 20.24 -19.12
CA HIS A 254 10.21 20.82 -19.99
C HIS A 254 11.28 19.76 -20.33
N CYS A 255 11.74 19.01 -19.33
CA CYS A 255 12.67 17.89 -19.52
C CYS A 255 12.09 16.85 -20.48
N ALA A 256 10.83 16.46 -20.29
CA ALA A 256 10.13 15.54 -21.16
C ALA A 256 9.99 16.08 -22.60
N VAL A 257 9.79 17.38 -22.81
CA VAL A 257 9.71 17.99 -24.14
C VAL A 257 11.08 18.06 -24.84
N LEU A 258 12.15 18.36 -24.09
CA LEU A 258 13.51 18.37 -24.62
C LEU A 258 13.90 16.99 -25.18
N THR A 259 13.41 15.90 -24.59
CA THR A 259 13.67 14.53 -25.09
C THR A 259 13.22 14.31 -26.53
N ARG A 260 12.07 14.91 -26.89
CA ARG A 260 11.46 14.77 -28.21
C ARG A 260 12.02 15.77 -29.21
N THR A 261 12.38 16.97 -28.76
CA THR A 261 12.72 18.09 -29.65
C THR A 261 14.21 18.29 -29.86
N LYS A 262 15.05 17.95 -28.87
CA LYS A 262 16.50 18.19 -28.90
C LYS A 262 17.34 16.92 -28.87
N CYS A 263 16.84 15.84 -28.25
CA CYS A 263 17.54 14.57 -28.12
C CYS A 263 16.80 13.35 -28.73
N PRO A 264 16.17 13.46 -29.92
CA PRO A 264 15.30 12.39 -30.44
C PRO A 264 16.04 11.05 -30.67
N ASP A 265 17.30 11.11 -31.09
CA ASP A 265 18.12 9.92 -31.36
C ASP A 265 18.50 9.14 -30.08
N SER A 266 18.56 9.83 -28.93
CA SER A 266 18.97 9.23 -27.65
C SER A 266 17.80 8.77 -26.79
N CYS A 267 16.63 9.43 -26.91
CA CYS A 267 15.47 9.22 -26.05
C CYS A 267 14.41 8.29 -26.63
N THR A 268 14.32 8.14 -27.96
CA THR A 268 13.32 7.28 -28.64
C THR A 268 11.89 7.47 -28.13
N CYS A 269 11.50 8.72 -27.86
CA CYS A 269 10.17 9.04 -27.34
C CYS A 269 9.11 9.07 -28.44
N PRO A 270 7.84 8.74 -28.12
CA PRO A 270 6.72 9.02 -29.01
C PRO A 270 6.68 10.51 -29.39
N PRO A 271 6.22 10.85 -30.60
CA PRO A 271 6.04 12.24 -30.98
C PRO A 271 5.07 12.94 -30.02
N LEU A 272 5.25 14.25 -29.84
CA LEU A 272 4.30 15.05 -29.06
C LEU A 272 2.89 14.88 -29.61
N PRO A 273 1.86 14.94 -28.75
CA PRO A 273 0.49 15.07 -29.20
C PRO A 273 0.36 16.28 -30.14
N PRO A 274 -0.63 16.27 -31.06
CA PRO A 274 -0.91 17.44 -31.88
C PRO A 274 -1.21 18.64 -30.98
N LYS A 275 -0.80 19.83 -31.44
CA LYS A 275 -1.09 21.09 -30.75
C LYS A 275 -2.59 21.23 -30.56
N GLY A 276 -2.98 21.69 -29.36
CA GLY A 276 -4.36 21.96 -29.01
C GLY A 276 -4.81 23.34 -29.45
N ASP A 277 -6.09 23.62 -29.21
CA ASP A 277 -6.71 24.94 -29.35
C ASP A 277 -5.94 26.00 -28.55
N CYS A 278 -5.58 27.11 -29.19
CA CYS A 278 -4.87 28.22 -28.55
C CYS A 278 -5.60 28.80 -27.34
N CYS A 279 -6.91 28.65 -27.28
CA CYS A 279 -7.76 29.24 -26.25
C CYS A 279 -7.96 28.33 -25.05
N SER A 280 -7.34 27.15 -25.08
CA SER A 280 -7.49 26.11 -24.07
C SER A 280 -6.14 25.69 -23.52
N LEU A 281 -6.09 25.25 -22.26
CA LEU A 281 -4.89 24.65 -21.69
C LEU A 281 -4.66 23.29 -22.34
N SER A 282 -3.51 23.10 -22.98
CA SER A 282 -3.18 21.82 -23.62
C SER A 282 -1.98 21.11 -22.97
N GLY A 283 -1.11 21.84 -22.27
CA GLY A 283 0.18 21.33 -21.78
C GLY A 283 1.21 21.08 -22.90
N VAL A 284 0.78 20.82 -24.13
CA VAL A 284 1.68 20.68 -25.28
C VAL A 284 2.27 22.05 -25.64
N PRO A 285 3.58 22.16 -25.95
CA PRO A 285 4.15 23.40 -26.44
C PRO A 285 3.47 23.92 -27.72
N GLY A 286 3.09 25.19 -27.69
CA GLY A 286 2.40 25.87 -28.79
C GLY A 286 0.92 25.52 -28.90
N CYS A 287 0.29 26.04 -29.95
CA CYS A 287 -1.12 25.84 -30.23
C CYS A 287 -1.39 25.74 -31.75
N ASP A 288 -2.62 25.41 -32.12
CA ASP A 288 -2.98 25.08 -33.50
C ASP A 288 -3.16 26.29 -34.45
N GLU A 289 -3.29 27.51 -33.93
CA GLU A 289 -3.34 28.75 -34.73
C GLU A 289 -1.95 29.42 -34.85
N PRO A 290 -1.31 29.41 -36.04
CA PRO A 290 0.08 29.86 -36.17
C PRO A 290 0.31 31.34 -35.87
N SER A 291 -0.66 32.22 -36.15
CA SER A 291 -0.55 33.64 -35.83
C SER A 291 -0.63 33.89 -34.33
N CYS A 292 -1.52 33.15 -33.66
CA CYS A 292 -1.70 33.23 -32.22
C CYS A 292 -0.47 32.70 -31.50
N GLU A 293 -0.05 31.49 -31.86
CA GLU A 293 1.18 30.88 -31.35
C GLU A 293 2.36 31.83 -31.54
N ALA A 294 2.60 32.33 -32.75
CA ALA A 294 3.74 33.21 -33.01
C ALA A 294 3.74 34.47 -32.15
N CYS A 295 2.57 35.06 -31.88
CA CYS A 295 2.47 36.19 -30.98
C CYS A 295 2.80 35.80 -29.53
N VAL A 296 2.20 34.72 -29.02
CA VAL A 296 2.40 34.27 -27.64
C VAL A 296 3.85 33.83 -27.43
N CYS A 297 4.45 33.06 -28.35
CA CYS A 297 5.87 32.69 -28.30
C CYS A 297 6.79 33.92 -28.27
N GLN A 298 6.40 35.02 -28.92
CA GLN A 298 7.19 36.26 -28.91
C GLN A 298 7.13 36.95 -27.54
N LYS A 299 6.02 36.81 -26.80
CA LYS A 299 5.87 37.32 -25.43
C LYS A 299 6.60 36.44 -24.43
N ASP A 300 6.41 35.13 -24.56
CA ASP A 300 7.05 34.13 -23.71
C ASP A 300 7.46 32.91 -24.56
N PRO A 301 8.76 32.74 -24.86
CA PRO A 301 9.26 31.57 -25.57
C PRO A 301 8.92 30.23 -24.89
N LEU A 302 8.72 30.22 -23.57
CA LEU A 302 8.38 29.00 -22.83
C LEU A 302 7.03 28.41 -23.26
N CYS A 303 6.12 29.23 -23.81
CA CYS A 303 4.85 28.76 -24.33
C CYS A 303 4.98 27.80 -25.52
N CYS A 304 6.10 27.90 -26.25
CA CYS A 304 6.35 27.14 -27.47
C CYS A 304 7.52 26.17 -27.33
N GLU A 305 8.30 26.33 -26.25
CA GLU A 305 9.43 25.46 -25.91
C GLU A 305 9.12 24.49 -24.77
N SER A 306 8.20 24.84 -23.87
CA SER A 306 7.90 24.07 -22.66
C SER A 306 6.48 23.54 -22.64
N ARG A 307 5.47 24.42 -22.62
CA ARG A 307 4.06 24.02 -22.53
C ARG A 307 3.11 25.17 -22.79
N TRP A 308 1.92 24.87 -23.26
CA TRP A 308 0.83 25.82 -23.34
C TRP A 308 -0.02 25.79 -22.06
N ASP A 309 0.24 26.72 -21.14
CA ASP A 309 -0.36 26.77 -19.80
C ASP A 309 -1.01 28.15 -19.46
N GLY A 310 -1.37 28.36 -18.19
CA GLY A 310 -2.05 29.58 -17.73
C GLY A 310 -1.33 30.89 -18.06
N PRO A 311 -0.03 31.02 -17.79
CA PRO A 311 0.79 32.14 -18.28
C PRO A 311 0.71 32.38 -19.78
N CYS A 312 0.68 31.33 -20.61
CA CYS A 312 0.50 31.47 -22.06
C CYS A 312 -0.86 32.06 -22.41
N LEU A 313 -1.92 31.59 -21.78
CA LEU A 313 -3.25 32.18 -21.91
C LEU A 313 -3.29 33.63 -21.39
N HIS A 314 -2.54 33.97 -20.35
CA HIS A 314 -2.43 35.35 -19.90
C HIS A 314 -1.80 36.26 -20.96
N HIS A 315 -0.69 35.83 -21.59
CA HIS A 315 -0.08 36.57 -22.69
C HIS A 315 -1.01 36.68 -23.90
N LEU A 316 -1.76 35.60 -24.17
CA LEU A 316 -2.79 35.56 -25.19
C LEU A 316 -3.80 36.70 -25.00
N TYR A 317 -4.46 36.75 -23.84
CA TYR A 317 -5.56 37.69 -23.59
C TYR A 317 -5.12 39.15 -23.36
N THR A 318 -3.89 39.37 -22.91
CA THR A 318 -3.43 40.73 -22.58
C THR A 318 -2.62 41.41 -23.68
N ALA A 319 -2.03 40.63 -24.60
CA ALA A 319 -1.06 41.17 -25.54
C ALA A 319 -1.15 40.60 -26.95
N CYS A 320 -1.89 39.50 -27.16
CA CYS A 320 -1.97 38.78 -28.44
C CYS A 320 -3.38 38.56 -28.95
N ASP A 321 -4.37 39.20 -28.33
CA ASP A 321 -5.78 39.09 -28.68
C ASP A 321 -6.08 39.38 -30.17
N GLU A 322 -5.45 40.39 -30.77
CA GLU A 322 -5.65 40.65 -32.22
C GLU A 322 -5.13 39.51 -33.12
N ALA A 323 -4.18 38.71 -32.64
CA ALA A 323 -3.59 37.59 -33.37
C ALA A 323 -4.30 36.24 -33.08
N CYS A 324 -5.14 36.20 -32.05
CA CYS A 324 -5.78 35.01 -31.49
C CYS A 324 -7.29 35.21 -31.44
N SER A 325 -8.08 34.40 -32.15
CA SER A 325 -9.55 34.53 -32.11
C SER A 325 -10.17 33.80 -30.91
N CYS A 326 -9.58 33.96 -29.72
CA CYS A 326 -9.98 33.24 -28.50
C CYS A 326 -11.16 33.81 -27.75
N TYR A 327 -11.70 34.93 -28.23
CA TYR A 327 -13.03 35.33 -27.83
C TYR A 327 -14.07 34.52 -28.60
N SER A 328 -14.35 33.31 -28.12
CA SER A 328 -15.72 32.83 -28.17
C SER A 328 -16.50 33.65 -27.13
N ALA A 329 -16.90 34.83 -27.56
CA ALA A 329 -17.99 35.59 -26.94
C ALA A 329 -19.36 34.88 -27.12
N GLU A 330 -19.34 33.56 -27.12
CA GLU A 330 -20.46 32.64 -27.27
C GLU A 330 -20.55 31.78 -26.00
N GLY A 331 -20.07 32.29 -24.86
CA GLY A 331 -20.37 31.67 -23.58
C GLY A 331 -21.90 31.59 -23.45
N THR A 332 -22.42 30.44 -23.09
CA THR A 332 -23.86 30.29 -22.91
C THR A 332 -24.18 30.52 -21.45
N GLY A 333 -24.99 31.52 -21.13
CA GLY A 333 -25.39 31.78 -19.74
C GLY A 333 -25.51 33.25 -19.41
N ASP A 334 -26.15 33.54 -18.28
CA ASP A 334 -26.28 34.88 -17.73
C ASP A 334 -24.97 35.30 -17.07
N CYS A 335 -24.32 36.36 -17.58
CA CYS A 335 -23.08 36.89 -17.01
C CYS A 335 -23.18 37.26 -15.53
N CYS A 336 -24.38 37.53 -15.03
CA CYS A 336 -24.62 37.99 -13.67
C CYS A 336 -24.83 36.85 -12.66
N THR A 337 -24.78 35.60 -13.11
CA THR A 337 -24.89 34.42 -12.24
C THR A 337 -23.82 33.39 -12.57
N PRO A 338 -23.32 32.62 -11.58
CA PRO A 338 -22.41 31.52 -11.87
C PRO A 338 -23.11 30.44 -12.71
N HIS A 339 -22.40 29.85 -13.65
CA HIS A 339 -22.87 28.74 -14.47
C HIS A 339 -21.70 27.82 -14.89
N ASP A 340 -22.02 26.55 -15.13
CA ASP A 340 -21.03 25.49 -15.35
C ASP A 340 -20.86 25.16 -16.84
N ASP A 341 -21.60 25.85 -17.71
CA ASP A 341 -21.91 25.39 -19.06
C ASP A 341 -20.82 25.69 -20.09
N SER A 342 -19.86 26.57 -19.75
CA SER A 342 -18.64 26.92 -20.52
C SER A 342 -17.97 28.16 -19.89
N GLY A 343 -16.74 28.45 -20.29
CA GLY A 343 -16.12 29.74 -20.00
C GLY A 343 -16.78 30.88 -20.81
N GLY A 344 -16.77 32.09 -20.25
CA GLY A 344 -17.46 33.25 -20.80
C GLY A 344 -18.95 33.25 -20.48
N CYS A 345 -19.67 34.24 -20.99
CA CYS A 345 -21.13 34.36 -20.82
C CYS A 345 -21.78 34.96 -22.09
N GLY A 346 -23.13 35.03 -22.10
CA GLY A 346 -23.93 35.34 -23.29
C GLY A 346 -23.78 36.76 -23.81
N GLU A 347 -23.35 37.70 -22.98
CA GLU A 347 -23.06 39.07 -23.38
C GLU A 347 -21.57 39.24 -23.73
N LYS A 348 -21.30 39.43 -25.03
CA LYS A 348 -19.94 39.53 -25.58
C LYS A 348 -19.05 40.53 -24.85
N GLU A 349 -19.49 41.78 -24.72
CA GLU A 349 -18.69 42.85 -24.12
C GLU A 349 -18.46 42.60 -22.62
N CYS A 350 -19.46 42.06 -21.92
CA CYS A 350 -19.35 41.68 -20.52
C CYS A 350 -18.35 40.52 -20.33
N SER A 351 -18.52 39.47 -21.11
CA SER A 351 -17.62 38.31 -21.15
C SER A 351 -16.19 38.77 -21.39
N GLN A 352 -15.95 39.60 -22.42
CA GLN A 352 -14.62 40.15 -22.74
C GLN A 352 -14.00 40.93 -21.58
N CYS A 353 -14.76 41.82 -20.93
CA CYS A 353 -14.23 42.54 -19.78
C CYS A 353 -13.83 41.59 -18.65
N VAL A 354 -14.68 40.62 -18.30
CA VAL A 354 -14.38 39.67 -17.22
C VAL A 354 -13.20 38.77 -17.58
N CYS A 355 -13.11 38.28 -18.83
CA CYS A 355 -11.97 37.50 -19.33
C CYS A 355 -10.64 38.28 -19.20
N GLN A 356 -10.67 39.59 -19.50
CA GLN A 356 -9.48 40.44 -19.38
C GLN A 356 -9.05 40.65 -17.93
N GLN A 357 -10.01 40.66 -16.99
CA GLN A 357 -9.71 40.73 -15.55
C GLN A 357 -9.22 39.40 -15.01
N ASP A 358 -9.79 38.30 -15.48
CA ASP A 358 -9.54 36.96 -14.99
C ASP A 358 -9.74 35.91 -16.09
N PRO A 359 -8.66 35.48 -16.76
CA PRO A 359 -8.71 34.47 -17.81
C PRO A 359 -9.42 33.18 -17.42
N PHE A 360 -9.39 32.80 -16.12
CA PHE A 360 -10.05 31.58 -15.64
C PHE A 360 -11.55 31.55 -15.93
N CYS A 361 -12.20 32.72 -15.94
CA CYS A 361 -13.62 32.85 -16.23
C CYS A 361 -13.99 32.44 -17.65
N CYS A 362 -13.01 32.39 -18.54
CA CYS A 362 -13.22 32.12 -19.97
C CYS A 362 -12.56 30.82 -20.42
N THR A 363 -11.65 30.27 -19.62
CA THR A 363 -10.91 29.04 -19.95
C THR A 363 -11.35 27.84 -19.11
N ILE A 364 -11.80 28.05 -17.87
CA ILE A 364 -12.18 26.97 -16.96
C ILE A 364 -13.69 26.96 -16.72
N GLY A 365 -14.31 28.12 -16.51
CA GLY A 365 -15.75 28.21 -16.30
C GLY A 365 -16.17 29.49 -15.60
N TRP A 366 -17.47 29.79 -15.68
CA TRP A 366 -18.05 31.02 -15.14
C TRP A 366 -18.50 30.84 -13.68
N PHE A 367 -17.54 30.86 -12.75
CA PHE A 367 -17.82 30.68 -11.32
C PHE A 367 -18.34 31.95 -10.62
N GLU A 368 -18.63 31.84 -9.32
CA GLU A 368 -19.16 32.97 -8.51
C GLU A 368 -18.24 34.20 -8.56
N SER A 369 -16.92 33.99 -8.58
CA SER A 369 -15.93 35.07 -8.75
C SER A 369 -16.10 35.80 -10.09
N CYS A 370 -16.43 35.10 -11.16
CA CYS A 370 -16.66 35.67 -12.50
C CYS A 370 -17.93 36.52 -12.52
N ALA A 371 -19.02 36.00 -11.95
CA ALA A 371 -20.27 36.75 -11.79
C ALA A 371 -20.11 37.99 -10.88
N ILE A 372 -19.29 37.91 -9.83
CA ILE A 372 -18.97 39.07 -8.97
C ILE A 372 -18.16 40.12 -9.76
N ARG A 373 -17.17 39.70 -10.56
CA ARG A 373 -16.42 40.62 -11.43
C ARG A 373 -17.32 41.30 -12.45
N ALA A 374 -18.26 40.56 -13.05
CA ALA A 374 -19.28 41.11 -13.94
C ALA A 374 -20.10 42.22 -13.27
N LYS A 375 -20.55 42.00 -12.02
CA LYS A 375 -21.38 42.96 -11.26
C LYS A 375 -20.63 44.19 -10.76
N LEU A 376 -19.33 44.07 -10.45
CA LEU A 376 -18.58 45.12 -9.76
C LEU A 376 -17.53 45.78 -10.65
N THR A 377 -16.68 44.98 -11.29
CA THR A 377 -15.52 45.48 -12.03
C THR A 377 -15.88 45.83 -13.48
N CYS A 378 -16.73 45.01 -14.10
CA CYS A 378 -17.18 45.14 -15.49
C CYS A 378 -18.61 45.66 -15.61
N ALA A 379 -19.09 46.40 -14.61
CA ALA A 379 -20.50 46.80 -14.49
C ALA A 379 -20.96 47.75 -15.62
N ALA A 380 -20.04 48.38 -16.35
CA ALA A 380 -20.39 49.23 -17.49
C ALA A 380 -20.68 48.41 -18.75
N GLU A 381 -20.04 47.25 -18.87
CA GLU A 381 -20.11 46.30 -19.98
C GLU A 381 -21.13 45.19 -19.71
N CYS A 382 -21.46 44.95 -18.44
CA CYS A 382 -22.39 43.93 -17.96
C CYS A 382 -23.71 44.56 -17.51
N PRO A 383 -24.86 44.23 -18.13
CA PRO A 383 -26.17 44.76 -17.74
C PRO A 383 -26.73 44.10 -16.46
N CYS A 384 -25.91 43.94 -15.43
CA CYS A 384 -26.30 43.37 -14.14
C CYS A 384 -27.06 44.40 -13.29
N GLN A 385 -28.31 44.73 -13.64
CA GLN A 385 -29.14 45.63 -12.82
C GLN A 385 -30.04 44.86 -11.83
N GLY A 386 -29.72 45.00 -10.53
CA GLY A 386 -30.54 44.58 -9.37
C GLY A 386 -30.32 43.10 -9.01
N THR A 387 -29.99 42.71 -7.78
CA THR A 387 -30.08 43.31 -6.44
C THR A 387 -29.00 42.69 -5.53
N PRO A 388 -28.76 43.25 -4.32
CA PRO A 388 -27.74 42.79 -3.37
C PRO A 388 -27.73 41.30 -3.08
#